data_AF-A0A4R9K949-F1
#
_entry.id   AF-A0A4R9K949-F1
#
_cell.length_a   1.000
_cell.length_b   1.000
_cell.length_c   1.000
_cell.angle_alpha   90.00
_cell.angle_beta   90.00
_cell.angle_gamma   90.00
#
_symmetry.space_group_name_H-M   'P 1'
#
loop_
_entity.id
_entity.type
_entity.pdbx_description
1 polymer ?
#
loop_
_entity_poly.entity_id
_entity_poly.type
_entity_poly.pdbx_seq_one_letter_code
_entity_poly.pdbx_strand_id
1 'polypeptide(L)'
;MSRLSNGWKIPTDIAEMKEMKASFEKTIHEMESENPLTIFREHMESGLLFKAGLQDALNQVNTFANLYISASELQEAINLAESKK
;
A
#
# COMPACT_ATOMS: atom_id res chain seq x y z
N MET A 1 -14.92 15.24 5.03
CA MET A 1 -13.52 14.75 5.13
C MET A 1 -13.34 13.66 4.10
N SER A 2 -12.40 13.84 3.17
CA SER A 2 -12.09 12.82 2.15
C SER A 2 -11.33 11.64 2.79
N ARG A 3 -11.47 10.44 2.22
CA ARG A 3 -10.80 9.21 2.67
C ARG A 3 -9.96 8.64 1.53
N LEU A 4 -8.88 7.96 1.90
CA LEU A 4 -8.06 7.19 0.98
C LEU A 4 -8.73 5.85 0.64
N SER A 5 -8.27 5.22 -0.44
CA SER A 5 -8.72 3.91 -0.89
C SER A 5 -8.48 2.79 0.14
N ASN A 6 -7.49 2.93 1.02
CA ASN A 6 -7.29 2.03 2.17
C ASN A 6 -8.24 2.31 3.37
N GLY A 7 -9.18 3.25 3.23
CA GLY A 7 -10.18 3.58 4.25
C GLY A 7 -9.75 4.59 5.31
N TRP A 8 -8.48 5.00 5.32
CA TRP A 8 -7.96 5.99 6.26
C TRP A 8 -8.47 7.40 5.91
N LYS A 9 -8.61 8.23 6.93
CA LYS A 9 -8.95 9.65 6.72
C LYS A 9 -7.72 10.39 6.21
N ILE A 10 -7.91 11.27 5.24
CA ILE A 10 -6.84 12.19 4.81
C ILE A 10 -6.67 13.23 5.92
N PRO A 11 -5.47 13.37 6.53
CA PRO A 11 -5.18 14.40 7.52
C PRO A 11 -5.44 15.80 6.95
N THR A 12 -5.68 16.79 7.81
CA THR A 12 -5.88 18.18 7.36
C THR A 12 -4.58 18.99 7.35
N ASP A 13 -3.58 18.58 8.14
CA ASP A 13 -2.29 19.23 8.19
C ASP A 13 -1.30 18.65 7.16
N ILE A 14 -0.50 19.53 6.53
CA ILE A 14 0.43 19.12 5.47
C ILE A 14 1.59 18.29 6.03
N ALA A 15 2.07 18.58 7.26
CA ALA A 15 3.15 17.80 7.85
C ALA A 15 2.67 16.38 8.17
N GLU A 16 1.46 16.25 8.72
CA GLU A 16 0.81 14.95 8.95
C GLU A 16 0.60 14.16 7.64
N MET A 17 0.17 14.82 6.55
CA MET A 17 0.06 14.16 5.25
C MET A 17 1.41 13.62 4.75
N LYS A 18 2.49 14.40 4.90
CA LYS A 18 3.84 14.00 4.47
C LYS A 18 4.38 12.83 5.31
N GLU A 19 4.16 12.85 6.61
CA GLU A 19 4.57 11.77 7.51
C GLU A 19 3.82 10.47 7.19
N MET A 20 2.50 10.56 6.99
CA MET A 20 1.67 9.41 6.60
C MET A 20 2.08 8.85 5.24
N LYS A 21 2.40 9.71 4.27
CA LYS A 21 2.95 9.28 2.98
C LYS A 21 4.28 8.55 3.13
N ALA A 22 5.22 9.11 3.90
CA ALA A 22 6.51 8.48 4.14
C ALA A 22 6.37 7.10 4.80
N SER A 23 5.40 6.95 5.71
CA SER A 23 5.09 5.65 6.30
C SER A 23 4.59 4.65 5.25
N PHE A 24 3.70 5.05 4.34
CA PHE A 24 3.22 4.16 3.27
C PHE A 24 4.34 3.78 2.30
N GLU A 25 5.18 4.73 1.91
CA GLU A 25 6.34 4.48 1.03
C GLU A 25 7.34 3.53 1.68
N LYS A 26 7.59 3.67 3.00
CA LYS A 26 8.42 2.73 3.75
C LYS A 26 7.84 1.31 3.71
N THR A 27 6.55 1.16 4.02
CA THR A 27 5.91 -0.17 4.00
C THR A 27 5.90 -0.78 2.61
N ILE A 28 5.64 0.01 1.57
CA ILE A 28 5.73 -0.44 0.16
C ILE A 28 7.13 -0.96 -0.12
N HIS A 29 8.17 -0.20 0.25
CA HIS A 29 9.56 -0.60 0.01
C HIS A 29 9.93 -1.90 0.74
N GLU A 30 9.48 -2.07 1.98
CA GLU A 30 9.67 -3.31 2.74
C GLU A 30 8.97 -4.49 2.04
N MET A 31 7.73 -4.31 1.58
CA MET A 31 6.98 -5.34 0.83
C MET A 31 7.61 -5.66 -0.55
N GLU A 32 8.22 -4.68 -1.22
CA GLU A 32 8.96 -4.92 -2.47
C GLU A 32 10.25 -5.71 -2.23
N SER A 33 10.91 -5.46 -1.10
CA SER A 33 12.11 -6.20 -0.70
C SER A 33 11.80 -7.67 -0.37
N GLU A 34 10.62 -7.92 0.20
CA GLU A 34 10.03 -9.26 0.36
C GLU A 34 9.22 -9.65 -0.88
N ASN A 35 9.88 -9.84 -2.03
CA ASN A 35 9.23 -10.07 -3.33
C ASN A 35 8.07 -11.08 -3.24
N PRO A 36 6.80 -10.62 -3.30
CA PRO A 36 5.63 -11.48 -3.12
C PRO A 36 5.53 -12.56 -4.20
N LEU A 37 6.11 -12.32 -5.38
CA LEU A 37 6.20 -13.30 -6.46
C LEU A 37 7.19 -14.42 -6.14
N THR A 38 8.23 -14.14 -5.35
CA THR A 38 9.16 -15.17 -4.86
C THR A 38 8.45 -16.09 -3.90
N ILE A 39 7.73 -15.53 -2.91
CA ILE A 39 6.93 -16.31 -1.95
C ILE A 39 5.87 -17.14 -2.69
N PHE A 40 5.13 -16.54 -3.63
CA PHE A 40 4.14 -17.27 -4.44
C PHE A 40 4.78 -18.41 -5.25
N ARG A 41 5.95 -18.17 -5.86
CA ARG A 41 6.69 -19.19 -6.63
C ARG A 41 7.16 -20.34 -5.75
N GLU A 42 7.70 -20.07 -4.56
CA GLU A 42 8.10 -21.10 -3.58
C GLU A 42 6.90 -21.95 -3.10
N HIS A 43 5.73 -21.33 -2.93
CA HIS A 43 4.50 -22.06 -2.56
C HIS A 43 3.94 -22.90 -3.72
N MET A 44 4.07 -22.43 -4.97
CA MET A 44 3.74 -23.22 -6.17
C MET A 44 4.69 -24.41 -6.34
N GLU A 45 6.00 -24.21 -6.17
CA GLU A 45 7.03 -25.24 -6.34
C GLU A 45 6.98 -26.31 -5.25
N SER A 46 6.55 -25.96 -4.03
CA SER A 46 6.42 -26.90 -2.91
C SER A 46 5.11 -27.73 -2.93
N GLY A 47 4.22 -27.52 -3.91
CA GLY A 47 2.96 -28.26 -4.04
C GLY A 47 1.90 -27.91 -2.99
N LEU A 48 2.15 -26.90 -2.14
CA LEU A 48 1.25 -26.36 -1.13
C LEU A 48 0.28 -25.32 -1.73
N LEU A 49 -0.33 -25.60 -2.87
CA LEU A 49 -1.44 -24.79 -3.39
C LEU A 49 -2.75 -25.20 -2.72
N PHE A 50 -2.79 -25.05 -1.39
CA PHE A 50 -4.05 -25.03 -0.68
C PHE A 50 -4.77 -23.72 -1.01
N LYS A 51 -6.10 -23.78 -1.15
CA LYS A 51 -6.98 -22.61 -1.34
C LYS A 51 -6.64 -21.45 -0.40
N ALA A 52 -6.20 -21.76 0.82
CA ALA A 52 -5.74 -20.78 1.81
C ALA A 52 -4.49 -20.01 1.36
N GLY A 53 -3.43 -20.68 0.89
CA GLY A 53 -2.19 -20.01 0.45
C GLY A 53 -2.42 -19.13 -0.79
N LEU A 54 -3.31 -19.55 -1.70
CA LEU A 54 -3.68 -18.74 -2.85
C LEU A 54 -4.50 -17.50 -2.44
N GLN A 55 -5.38 -17.65 -1.45
CA GLN A 55 -6.13 -16.53 -0.88
C GLN A 55 -5.20 -15.56 -0.14
N ASP A 56 -4.21 -16.05 0.59
CA ASP A 56 -3.24 -15.22 1.31
C ASP A 56 -2.35 -14.43 0.34
N ALA A 57 -1.88 -15.07 -0.74
CA ALA A 57 -1.14 -14.37 -1.80
C ALA A 57 -2.00 -13.28 -2.46
N LEU A 58 -3.28 -13.57 -2.76
CA LEU A 58 -4.21 -12.57 -3.28
C LEU A 58 -4.45 -11.42 -2.30
N ASN A 59 -4.56 -11.72 -1.00
CA ASN A 59 -4.72 -10.71 0.05
C ASN A 59 -3.49 -9.80 0.14
N GLN A 60 -2.28 -10.36 0.03
CA GLN A 60 -1.03 -9.59 0.02
C GLN A 60 -0.95 -8.66 -1.20
N VAL A 61 -1.26 -9.17 -2.39
CA VAL A 61 -1.29 -8.37 -3.62
C VAL A 61 -2.31 -7.23 -3.53
N ASN A 62 -3.53 -7.51 -3.03
CA ASN A 62 -4.55 -6.49 -2.83
C ASN A 62 -4.12 -5.43 -1.80
N THR A 63 -3.48 -5.86 -0.71
CA THR A 63 -2.97 -4.94 0.33
C THR A 63 -1.90 -4.02 -0.24
N PHE A 64 -0.97 -4.57 -1.01
CA PHE A 64 0.07 -3.81 -1.70
C PHE A 64 -0.53 -2.78 -2.68
N ALA A 65 -1.47 -3.21 -3.52
CA ALA A 65 -2.16 -2.32 -4.47
C ALA A 65 -2.90 -1.17 -3.75
N ASN A 66 -3.61 -1.48 -2.66
CA ASN A 66 -4.32 -0.47 -1.87
C ASN A 66 -3.37 0.55 -1.23
N LEU A 67 -2.21 0.12 -0.74
CA LEU A 67 -1.17 1.01 -0.19
C LEU A 67 -0.62 1.93 -1.27
N TYR A 68 -0.33 1.40 -2.45
CA TYR A 68 0.16 2.18 -3.59
C TYR A 68 -0.81 3.27 -4.03
N ILE A 69 -2.09 2.92 -4.20
CA ILE A 69 -3.14 3.87 -4.57
C ILE A 69 -3.28 4.94 -3.48
N SER A 70 -3.30 4.53 -2.21
CA SER A 70 -3.44 5.45 -1.08
C SER A 70 -2.25 6.42 -0.97
N ALA A 71 -1.03 5.98 -1.27
CA ALA A 71 0.13 6.86 -1.32
C ALA A 71 0.05 7.89 -2.46
N SER A 72 -0.46 7.48 -3.63
CA SER A 72 -0.69 8.37 -4.78
C SER A 72 -1.77 9.42 -4.48
N GLU A 73 -2.91 9.00 -3.95
CA GLU A 73 -4.00 9.90 -3.54
C GLU A 73 -3.53 10.92 -2.48
N LEU A 74 -2.68 10.48 -1.55
CA LEU A 74 -2.12 11.35 -0.53
C LEU A 74 -1.11 12.36 -1.12
N GLN A 75 -0.31 11.94 -2.11
CA GLN A 75 0.58 12.85 -2.85
C GLN A 75 -0.21 13.91 -3.64
N GLU A 76 -1.32 13.53 -4.28
CA GLU A 76 -2.22 14.48 -4.94
C GLU A 76 -2.81 15.49 -3.95
N ALA A 77 -3.25 15.02 -2.77
CA ALA A 77 -3.77 15.88 -1.71
C ALA A 77 -2.72 16.89 -1.20
N ILE A 78 -1.46 16.46 -1.04
CA ILE A 78 -0.34 17.34 -0.69
C ILE A 78 -0.14 18.41 -1.76
N ASN A 79 -0.09 18.03 -3.05
CA ASN A 79 0.09 18.97 -4.16
C ASN A 79 -1.05 19.99 -4.24
N LEU A 80 -2.30 19.57 -3.99
CA LEU A 80 -3.47 20.44 -3.91
C LEU A 80 -3.42 21.41 -2.72
N ALA A 81 -2.89 20.97 -1.59
CA ALA A 81 -2.74 21.82 -0.41
C ALA A 81 -1.60 22.85 -0.59
N GLU A 82 -0.51 22.46 -1.23
CA GLU A 82 0.64 23.34 -1.52
C GLU A 82 0.34 24.36 -2.62
N SER A 83 -0.43 24.00 -3.66
CA SER A 83 -0.83 24.94 -4.73
C SER A 83 -1.86 26.00 -4.29
N LYS A 84 -2.50 25.83 -3.14
CA LYS A 84 -3.44 26.80 -2.55
C LYS A 84 -2.78 27.76 -1.55
N LYS A 85 -1.48 27.62 -1.29
CA LYS A 85 -0.66 28.52 -0.48
C LYS A 85 0.03 29.57 -1.36
#